data_AF-A0A2N2ZLY2-F1
#
_entry.id   AF-A0A2N2ZLY2-F1
#
_cell.length_a   1.000
_cell.length_b   1.000
_cell.length_c   1.000
_cell.angle_alpha   90.00
_cell.angle_beta   90.00
_cell.angle_gamma   90.00
#
_symmetry.space_group_name_H-M   'P 1'
#
loop_
_entity.id
_entity.type
_entity.pdbx_description
1 polymer ?
#
loop_
_entity_poly.entity_id
_entity_poly.type
_entity_poly.pdbx_seq_one_letter_code
_entity_poly.pdbx_strand_id
1 'polypeptide(L)'
;MCQPQLFRPITWVISPIWFIGYGLEKAFGWEIIEKYDDSDGLEKYPSTGNLKLDFSNGDKIIVSDTSKIKAESLIKDFLEFCDGDLKFESFKISSGLNLKIDCPNQITFYDFSLLTQHFCNEATKSWGIFKSNWLTYYSYSNKKTFHNIVGQTTDGQKFSIYTLDDLYKDQYLRLNQELVVNTFDWKLINNGVQQSGV
;
A
#
# COMPACT_ATOMS: atom_id res chain seq x y z
N MET A 1 -7.43 -40.90 -10.25
CA MET A 1 -6.86 -40.31 -9.03
C MET A 1 -7.19 -38.83 -9.08
N CYS A 2 -8.01 -38.33 -8.14
CA CYS A 2 -8.44 -36.95 -8.10
C CYS A 2 -7.27 -36.04 -7.75
N GLN A 3 -6.99 -35.04 -8.59
CA GLN A 3 -6.12 -33.93 -8.23
C GLN A 3 -6.83 -33.10 -7.16
N PRO A 4 -6.16 -32.71 -6.06
CA PRO A 4 -6.73 -31.78 -5.11
C PRO A 4 -6.84 -30.40 -5.76
N GLN A 5 -8.07 -29.92 -5.96
CA GLN A 5 -8.34 -28.52 -6.26
C GLN A 5 -8.36 -27.73 -4.94
N LEU A 6 -7.26 -27.08 -4.57
CA LEU A 6 -7.15 -26.02 -3.54
C LEU A 6 -5.68 -25.55 -3.58
N PHE A 7 -5.32 -24.29 -3.80
CA PHE A 7 -5.76 -23.05 -3.15
C PHE A 7 -5.86 -21.89 -4.16
N ARG A 8 -6.91 -21.08 -4.09
CA ARG A 8 -6.97 -19.75 -4.73
C ARG A 8 -6.46 -18.71 -3.72
N PRO A 9 -5.39 -17.94 -3.98
CA PRO A 9 -4.74 -17.08 -2.99
C PRO A 9 -5.32 -15.66 -2.98
N ILE A 10 -6.64 -15.52 -2.83
CA ILE A 10 -7.26 -14.18 -2.67
C ILE A 10 -7.34 -13.74 -1.20
N THR A 11 -7.07 -14.61 -0.22
CA THR A 11 -7.29 -14.26 1.19
C THR A 11 -6.38 -15.04 2.13
N TRP A 12 -5.18 -14.52 2.41
CA TRP A 12 -4.30 -14.84 3.55
C TRP A 12 -3.49 -13.55 3.82
N VAL A 13 -3.93 -12.57 4.60
CA VAL A 13 -4.08 -12.54 6.06
C VAL A 13 -2.98 -13.35 6.76
N ILE A 14 -2.36 -12.74 7.78
CA ILE A 14 -1.46 -13.33 8.80
C ILE A 14 0.04 -13.48 8.37
N SER A 15 0.83 -12.43 8.64
CA SER A 15 2.31 -12.35 8.65
C SER A 15 3.10 -13.49 9.35
N PRO A 16 2.55 -14.37 10.23
CA PRO A 16 3.25 -15.54 10.78
C PRO A 16 3.19 -16.81 9.92
N ILE A 17 2.19 -17.00 9.05
CA ILE A 17 2.03 -18.25 8.28
C ILE A 17 2.91 -18.26 7.02
N TRP A 18 3.25 -17.09 6.49
CA TRP A 18 4.15 -16.98 5.33
C TRP A 18 5.58 -17.44 5.65
N PHE A 19 6.05 -17.25 6.90
CA PHE A 19 7.31 -17.85 7.39
C PHE A 19 7.29 -19.39 7.35
N ILE A 20 6.12 -20.00 7.59
CA ILE A 20 5.93 -21.45 7.48
C ILE A 20 6.00 -21.86 6.00
N GLY A 21 5.35 -21.10 5.09
CA GLY A 21 5.46 -21.31 3.65
C GLY A 21 6.90 -21.22 3.13
N TYR A 22 7.62 -20.16 3.49
CA TYR A 22 9.04 -19.97 3.14
C TYR A 22 9.94 -21.06 3.73
N GLY A 23 9.72 -21.46 4.99
CA GLY A 23 10.44 -22.55 5.63
C GLY A 23 10.18 -23.90 4.95
N LEU A 24 8.94 -24.16 4.54
CA LEU A 24 8.55 -25.37 3.80
C LEU A 24 9.14 -25.36 2.39
N GLU A 25 9.14 -24.24 1.68
CA GLU A 25 9.76 -24.11 0.36
C GLU A 25 11.27 -24.36 0.41
N LYS A 26 11.97 -23.78 1.39
CA LYS A 26 13.42 -23.96 1.55
C LYS A 26 13.81 -25.37 2.02
N ALA A 27 12.96 -26.04 2.80
CA ALA A 27 13.22 -27.39 3.31
C ALA A 27 12.78 -28.51 2.36
N PHE A 28 11.71 -28.30 1.58
CA PHE A 28 11.07 -29.34 0.76
C PHE A 28 11.00 -29.01 -0.74
N GLY A 29 11.44 -27.83 -1.18
CA GLY A 29 11.51 -27.44 -2.59
C GLY A 29 10.13 -27.24 -3.25
N TRP A 30 9.09 -26.98 -2.46
CA TRP A 30 7.74 -26.76 -2.98
C TRP A 30 7.55 -25.30 -3.40
N GLU A 31 7.13 -25.06 -4.64
CA GLU A 31 6.78 -23.71 -5.15
C GLU A 31 5.40 -23.29 -4.60
N ILE A 32 5.35 -22.96 -3.31
CA ILE A 32 4.12 -22.54 -2.62
C ILE A 32 3.89 -21.03 -2.78
N ILE A 33 4.98 -20.27 -2.97
CA ILE A 33 4.96 -18.82 -3.15
C ILE A 33 5.02 -18.50 -4.64
N GLU A 34 4.15 -17.61 -5.12
CA GLU A 34 4.29 -17.04 -6.47
C GLU A 34 5.59 -16.23 -6.54
N LYS A 35 6.60 -16.81 -7.20
CA LYS A 35 7.83 -16.11 -7.55
C LYS A 35 7.56 -15.15 -8.70
N TYR A 36 7.89 -13.88 -8.51
CA TYR A 36 7.86 -12.87 -9.56
C TYR A 36 9.29 -12.63 -10.04
N ASP A 37 9.52 -12.78 -11.35
CA ASP A 37 10.79 -12.66 -12.10
C ASP A 37 12.05 -12.37 -11.26
N ASP A 38 12.94 -13.36 -11.20
CA ASP A 38 14.30 -13.34 -10.63
C ASP A 38 14.44 -12.91 -9.16
N SER A 39 13.35 -12.82 -8.37
CA SER A 39 13.44 -12.55 -6.93
C SER A 39 12.43 -13.37 -6.12
N ASP A 40 12.77 -13.68 -4.87
CA ASP A 40 11.86 -14.30 -3.91
C ASP A 40 10.73 -13.32 -3.46
N GLY A 41 10.62 -12.13 -4.06
CA GLY A 41 9.63 -11.10 -3.75
C GLY A 41 9.78 -10.43 -2.37
N LEU A 42 10.70 -10.94 -1.54
CA LEU A 42 11.01 -10.48 -0.18
C LEU A 42 12.11 -9.42 -0.12
N GLU A 43 12.79 -9.14 -1.24
CA GLU A 43 13.96 -8.28 -1.25
C GLU A 43 13.61 -6.84 -0.89
N LYS A 44 14.36 -6.31 0.06
CA LYS A 44 14.28 -4.92 0.47
C LYS A 44 15.14 -4.07 -0.45
N TYR A 45 14.58 -2.97 -0.95
CA TYR A 45 15.37 -2.03 -1.76
C TYR A 45 16.54 -1.46 -0.95
N PRO A 46 17.74 -1.34 -1.56
CA PRO A 46 18.83 -0.60 -0.94
C PRO A 46 18.42 0.86 -0.76
N SER A 47 19.00 1.50 0.25
CA SER A 47 18.71 2.88 0.60
C SER A 47 19.99 3.69 0.72
N THR A 48 19.96 4.91 0.19
CA THR A 48 21.04 5.88 0.31
C THR A 48 20.84 6.83 1.50
N GLY A 49 19.68 6.78 2.15
CA GLY A 49 19.35 7.60 3.32
C GLY A 49 17.90 7.44 3.76
N ASN A 50 17.59 7.92 4.97
CA ASN A 50 16.24 7.86 5.53
C ASN A 50 15.67 9.28 5.63
N LEU A 51 14.50 9.50 5.02
CA LEU A 51 13.73 10.71 5.21
C LEU A 51 12.70 10.47 6.32
N LYS A 52 12.90 11.13 7.47
CA LYS A 52 11.96 11.11 8.58
C LYS A 52 10.74 11.97 8.23
N LEU A 53 9.56 11.49 8.60
CA LEU A 53 8.33 12.26 8.48
C LEU A 53 7.55 12.26 9.80
N ASP A 54 6.75 13.32 10.00
CA ASP A 54 5.74 13.35 11.05
C ASP A 54 4.42 12.89 10.45
N PHE A 55 4.17 11.57 10.52
CA PHE A 55 2.98 10.99 9.90
C PHE A 55 1.70 11.45 10.59
N SER A 56 1.75 11.79 11.88
CA SER A 56 0.57 12.15 12.66
C SER A 56 -0.14 13.40 12.12
N ASN A 57 0.64 14.37 11.60
CA ASN A 57 0.17 15.71 11.23
C ASN A 57 -0.07 15.92 9.73
N GLY A 58 -0.20 14.85 8.94
CA GLY A 58 -0.58 14.93 7.52
C GLY A 58 -1.94 14.34 7.22
N ASP A 59 -2.52 14.77 6.10
CA ASP A 59 -3.66 14.13 5.45
C ASP A 59 -3.21 12.80 4.81
N LYS A 60 -4.02 11.76 4.96
CA LYS A 60 -3.79 10.43 4.39
C LYS A 60 -4.93 10.12 3.45
N ILE A 61 -4.62 9.90 2.18
CA ILE A 61 -5.63 9.78 1.12
C ILE A 61 -5.28 8.57 0.27
N ILE A 62 -6.29 7.76 -0.06
CA ILE A 62 -6.18 6.74 -1.11
C ILE A 62 -6.99 7.19 -2.31
N VAL A 63 -6.37 7.15 -3.48
CA VAL A 63 -7.04 7.36 -4.77
C VAL A 63 -7.03 6.05 -5.52
N SER A 64 -8.18 5.59 -5.99
CA SER A 64 -8.31 4.30 -6.67
C SER A 64 -9.32 4.34 -7.81
N ASP A 65 -8.97 3.72 -8.93
CA ASP A 65 -9.87 3.41 -10.05
C ASP A 65 -10.65 2.12 -9.73
N THR A 66 -11.65 2.25 -8.85
CA THR A 66 -12.49 1.14 -8.39
C THR A 66 -13.93 1.61 -8.18
N SER A 67 -14.84 0.68 -7.87
CA SER A 67 -16.22 1.02 -7.52
C SER A 67 -16.35 1.31 -6.02
N LYS A 68 -17.36 2.11 -5.64
CA LYS A 68 -17.56 2.46 -4.21
C LYS A 68 -17.79 1.21 -3.38
N ILE A 69 -18.63 0.29 -3.87
CA ILE A 69 -18.93 -0.99 -3.21
C ILE A 69 -17.65 -1.80 -3.00
N LYS A 70 -16.77 -1.86 -4.02
CA LYS A 70 -15.49 -2.58 -3.89
C LYS A 70 -14.58 -1.89 -2.87
N ALA A 71 -14.44 -0.56 -2.92
CA ALA A 71 -13.66 0.18 -1.93
C ALA A 71 -14.16 -0.02 -0.49
N GLU A 72 -15.48 -0.04 -0.28
CA GLU A 72 -16.07 -0.31 1.03
C GLU A 72 -15.76 -1.72 1.53
N SER A 73 -15.80 -2.73 0.64
CA SER A 73 -15.38 -4.09 0.96
C SER A 73 -13.91 -4.13 1.39
N LEU A 74 -13.01 -3.53 0.60
CA LEU A 74 -11.57 -3.53 0.90
C LEU A 74 -11.24 -2.85 2.23
N ILE A 75 -11.94 -1.77 2.58
CA ILE A 75 -11.76 -1.12 3.89
C ILE A 75 -12.24 -2.05 5.00
N LYS A 76 -13.39 -2.70 4.84
CA LYS A 76 -13.90 -3.65 5.86
C LYS A 76 -12.97 -4.83 6.05
N ASP A 77 -12.51 -5.42 4.95
CA ASP A 77 -11.55 -6.54 4.95
C ASP A 77 -10.24 -6.14 5.66
N PHE A 78 -9.75 -4.91 5.42
CA PHE A 78 -8.61 -4.36 6.14
C PHE A 78 -8.87 -4.18 7.64
N LEU A 79 -10.05 -3.71 8.03
CA LEU A 79 -10.41 -3.47 9.43
C LEU A 79 -10.53 -4.76 10.25
N GLU A 80 -10.75 -5.91 9.62
CA GLU A 80 -10.72 -7.21 10.31
C GLU A 80 -9.32 -7.59 10.80
N PHE A 81 -8.27 -6.95 10.26
CA PHE A 81 -6.88 -7.29 10.52
C PHE A 81 -6.07 -6.14 11.15
N CYS A 82 -6.50 -4.88 11.00
CA CYS A 82 -5.73 -3.77 11.53
C CYS A 82 -5.62 -3.86 13.06
N ASP A 83 -4.42 -3.66 13.60
CA ASP A 83 -4.18 -3.69 15.05
C ASP A 83 -4.76 -2.45 15.78
N GLY A 84 -5.20 -1.43 15.03
CA GLY A 84 -5.75 -0.18 15.58
C GLY A 84 -7.27 -0.18 15.75
N ASP A 85 -7.76 0.65 16.68
CA ASP A 85 -9.20 0.97 16.85
C ASP A 85 -9.74 1.87 15.72
N LEU A 86 -9.54 1.44 14.48
CA LEU A 86 -10.09 2.11 13.30
C LEU A 86 -11.53 1.66 13.08
N LYS A 87 -12.41 2.62 12.77
CA LYS A 87 -13.81 2.35 12.47
C LYS A 87 -14.09 2.68 11.02
N PHE A 88 -14.91 1.86 10.36
CA PHE A 88 -15.27 2.07 8.96
C PHE A 88 -15.84 3.48 8.72
N GLU A 89 -16.64 3.98 9.66
CA GLU A 89 -17.29 5.31 9.58
C GLU A 89 -16.28 6.47 9.63
N SER A 90 -15.04 6.21 10.06
CA SER A 90 -13.99 7.23 10.10
C SER A 90 -13.31 7.46 8.74
N PHE A 91 -13.58 6.61 7.75
CA PHE A 91 -13.14 6.77 6.37
C PHE A 91 -14.17 7.57 5.58
N LYS A 92 -13.73 8.64 4.90
CA LYS A 92 -14.62 9.45 4.05
C LYS A 92 -14.41 9.07 2.60
N ILE A 93 -15.43 8.43 2.02
CA ILE A 93 -15.40 7.95 0.64
C ILE A 93 -16.14 8.95 -0.26
N SER A 94 -15.41 9.61 -1.14
CA SER A 94 -15.92 10.57 -2.12
C SER A 94 -15.84 9.98 -3.53
N SER A 95 -16.99 9.93 -4.22
CA SER A 95 -17.06 9.44 -5.60
C SER A 95 -16.77 10.58 -6.59
N GLY A 96 -15.90 10.32 -7.55
CA GLY A 96 -15.57 11.20 -8.67
C GLY A 96 -15.12 10.36 -9.88
N LEU A 97 -14.31 10.93 -10.78
CA LEU A 97 -13.69 10.17 -11.87
C LEU A 97 -12.85 9.00 -11.32
N ASN A 98 -12.18 9.21 -10.19
CA ASN A 98 -11.62 8.17 -9.34
C ASN A 98 -12.24 8.27 -7.95
N LEU A 99 -12.24 7.16 -7.22
CA LEU A 99 -12.59 7.18 -5.82
C LEU A 99 -11.49 7.84 -5.01
N LYS A 100 -11.89 8.76 -4.13
CA LYS A 100 -11.03 9.35 -3.12
C LYS A 100 -11.50 8.87 -1.75
N ILE A 101 -10.57 8.36 -0.96
CA ILE A 101 -10.81 7.87 0.40
C ILE A 101 -9.91 8.69 1.32
N ASP A 102 -10.50 9.58 2.11
CA ASP A 102 -9.77 10.26 3.18
C ASP A 102 -9.72 9.31 4.39
N CYS A 103 -8.51 8.89 4.75
CA CYS A 103 -8.26 8.01 5.87
C CYS A 103 -8.28 8.80 7.18
N PRO A 104 -8.66 8.17 8.30
CA PRO A 104 -8.70 8.82 9.60
C PRO A 104 -7.31 9.23 10.08
N ASN A 105 -7.20 10.36 10.80
CA ASN A 105 -5.90 10.90 11.23
C ASN A 105 -5.12 9.94 12.15
N GLN A 106 -5.82 9.11 12.92
CA GLN A 106 -5.23 8.13 13.84
C GLN A 106 -4.70 6.86 13.14
N ILE A 107 -4.89 6.69 11.82
CA ILE A 107 -4.27 5.59 11.09
C ILE A 107 -2.74 5.65 11.26
N THR A 108 -2.11 4.52 11.55
CA THR A 108 -0.65 4.48 11.71
C THR A 108 0.04 4.46 10.34
N PHE A 109 1.34 4.76 10.31
CA PHE A 109 2.14 4.70 9.08
C PHE A 109 2.13 3.29 8.46
N TYR A 110 2.20 2.27 9.31
CA TYR A 110 2.13 0.86 8.93
C TYR A 110 0.76 0.50 8.35
N ASP A 111 -0.32 0.82 9.08
CA ASP A 111 -1.70 0.56 8.66
C ASP A 111 -2.05 1.23 7.33
N PHE A 112 -1.62 2.48 7.16
CA PHE A 112 -1.84 3.22 5.90
C PHE A 112 -1.07 2.61 4.73
N SER A 113 0.15 2.17 4.98
CA SER A 113 0.99 1.48 3.98
C SER A 113 0.33 0.16 3.55
N LEU A 114 -0.11 -0.65 4.50
CA LEU A 114 -0.83 -1.89 4.23
C LEU A 114 -2.15 -1.67 3.48
N LEU A 115 -2.93 -0.67 3.89
CA LEU A 115 -4.17 -0.34 3.21
C LEU A 115 -3.89 0.11 1.76
N THR A 116 -2.88 0.95 1.55
CA THR A 116 -2.43 1.35 0.21
C THR A 116 -2.07 0.14 -0.63
N GLN A 117 -1.31 -0.80 -0.06
CA GLN A 117 -0.93 -2.03 -0.73
C GLN A 117 -2.14 -2.90 -1.10
N HIS A 118 -3.08 -3.07 -0.17
CA HIS A 118 -4.31 -3.82 -0.38
C HIS A 118 -5.11 -3.27 -1.57
N PHE A 119 -5.27 -1.94 -1.65
CA PHE A 119 -5.93 -1.29 -2.78
C PHE A 119 -5.17 -1.44 -4.12
N CYS A 120 -3.83 -1.46 -4.09
CA CYS A 120 -3.00 -1.63 -5.29
C CYS A 120 -3.01 -3.06 -5.84
N ASN A 121 -3.19 -4.06 -4.97
CA ASN A 121 -3.32 -5.45 -5.39
C ASN A 121 -4.66 -5.68 -6.11
N GLU A 122 -5.71 -4.97 -5.69
CA GLU A 122 -7.08 -5.16 -6.16
C GLU A 122 -7.49 -4.25 -7.32
N ALA A 123 -6.79 -3.13 -7.51
CA ALA A 123 -7.01 -2.20 -8.61
C ALA A 123 -5.68 -1.68 -9.16
N THR A 124 -5.52 -1.72 -10.48
CA THR A 124 -4.27 -1.39 -11.19
C THR A 124 -3.86 0.07 -11.10
N LYS A 125 -4.78 0.97 -10.77
CA LYS A 125 -4.52 2.41 -10.59
C LYS A 125 -4.97 2.84 -9.20
N SER A 126 -4.20 2.41 -8.22
CA SER A 126 -4.38 2.83 -6.83
C SER A 126 -3.12 3.47 -6.30
N TRP A 127 -3.29 4.49 -5.47
CA TRP A 127 -2.19 5.26 -4.90
C TRP A 127 -2.53 5.68 -3.48
N GLY A 128 -1.55 5.55 -2.59
CA GLY A 128 -1.55 6.20 -1.29
C GLY A 128 -0.91 7.58 -1.42
N ILE A 129 -1.48 8.57 -0.78
CA ILE A 129 -1.02 9.96 -0.80
C ILE A 129 -0.94 10.43 0.64
N PHE A 130 0.23 10.94 1.00
CA PHE A 130 0.43 11.66 2.26
C PHE A 130 0.69 13.12 1.94
N LYS A 131 0.01 14.02 2.64
CA LYS A 131 0.17 15.45 2.46
C LYS A 131 0.29 16.15 3.81
N SER A 132 1.41 16.83 4.01
CA SER A 132 1.67 17.73 5.14
C SER A 132 2.19 19.06 4.62
N ASN A 133 2.41 20.03 5.50
CA ASN A 133 2.97 21.33 5.13
C ASN A 133 4.38 21.24 4.52
N TRP A 134 5.15 20.21 4.89
CA TRP A 134 6.57 20.09 4.54
C TRP A 134 6.87 18.96 3.57
N LEU A 135 5.98 17.97 3.50
CA LEU A 135 6.16 16.76 2.72
C LEU A 135 4.84 16.35 2.09
N THR A 136 4.86 16.20 0.78
CA THR A 136 3.80 15.52 0.04
C THR A 136 4.45 14.40 -0.76
N TYR A 137 3.88 13.20 -0.67
CA TYR A 137 4.31 12.07 -1.47
C TYR A 137 3.12 11.26 -1.96
N TYR A 138 3.37 10.52 -3.04
CA TYR A 138 2.50 9.45 -3.49
C TYR A 138 3.24 8.13 -3.45
N SER A 139 2.52 7.04 -3.25
CA SER A 139 3.07 5.71 -3.09
C SER A 139 2.13 4.65 -3.66
N TYR A 140 2.67 3.52 -4.08
CA TYR A 140 1.92 2.40 -4.63
C TYR A 140 2.66 1.08 -4.37
N SER A 141 1.91 -0.03 -4.35
CA SER A 141 2.49 -1.37 -4.24
C SER A 141 3.30 -1.69 -5.48
N ASN A 142 4.57 -2.04 -5.30
CA ASN A 142 5.36 -2.51 -6.42
C ASN A 142 5.04 -3.98 -6.70
N LYS A 143 4.45 -4.27 -7.86
CA LYS A 143 4.13 -5.64 -8.27
C LYS A 143 5.33 -6.58 -8.38
N LYS A 144 6.56 -6.04 -8.44
CA LYS A 144 7.78 -6.85 -8.48
C LYS A 144 8.20 -7.39 -7.11
N THR A 145 7.69 -6.82 -6.02
CA THR A 145 8.13 -7.16 -4.66
C THR A 145 6.97 -7.09 -3.69
N PHE A 146 6.67 -8.19 -3.00
CA PHE A 146 5.44 -8.35 -2.22
C PHE A 146 5.39 -7.45 -0.99
N HIS A 147 6.50 -6.94 -0.45
CA HIS A 147 6.51 -6.12 0.76
C HIS A 147 6.99 -4.69 0.56
N ASN A 148 7.32 -4.29 -0.67
CA ASN A 148 7.71 -2.92 -0.92
C ASN A 148 6.57 -2.10 -1.51
N ILE A 149 6.34 -0.99 -0.85
CA ILE A 149 5.68 0.16 -1.44
C ILE A 149 6.78 1.07 -1.96
N VAL A 150 6.62 1.57 -3.18
CA VAL A 150 7.53 2.56 -3.75
C VAL A 150 6.76 3.85 -4.00
N GLY A 151 7.48 4.96 -4.02
CA GLY A 151 6.84 6.26 -4.18
C GLY A 151 7.80 7.36 -4.54
N GLN A 152 7.23 8.53 -4.75
CA GLN A 152 7.97 9.75 -5.01
C GLN A 152 7.34 10.92 -4.25
N THR A 153 8.19 11.79 -3.71
CA THR A 153 7.79 13.07 -3.15
C THR A 153 7.53 14.10 -4.26
N THR A 154 6.82 15.19 -3.95
CA THR A 154 6.55 16.27 -4.91
C THR A 154 7.80 16.99 -5.42
N ASP A 155 8.88 17.00 -4.65
CA ASP A 155 10.20 17.52 -5.03
C ASP A 155 11.07 16.49 -5.78
N GLY A 156 10.53 15.31 -6.08
CA GLY A 156 11.14 14.32 -6.96
C GLY A 156 11.96 13.24 -6.25
N GLN A 157 12.04 13.25 -4.92
CA GLN A 157 12.77 12.22 -4.17
C GLN A 157 12.03 10.89 -4.22
N LYS A 158 12.70 9.84 -4.72
CA LYS A 158 12.14 8.50 -4.79
C LYS A 158 12.46 7.72 -3.53
N PHE A 159 11.52 6.89 -3.09
CA PHE A 159 11.67 6.12 -1.88
C PHE A 159 10.99 4.75 -1.95
N SER A 160 11.36 3.90 -1.02
CA SER A 160 10.64 2.66 -0.69
C SER A 160 10.24 2.64 0.78
N ILE A 161 9.20 1.85 1.06
CA ILE A 161 8.74 1.47 2.38
C ILE A 161 8.67 -0.06 2.37
N TYR A 162 9.35 -0.70 3.31
CA TYR A 162 9.33 -2.15 3.44
C TYR A 162 8.41 -2.51 4.60
N THR A 163 7.22 -3.03 4.30
CA THR A 163 6.15 -3.19 5.29
C THR A 163 6.54 -4.12 6.45
N LEU A 164 7.47 -5.06 6.26
CA LEU A 164 7.95 -5.90 7.36
C LEU A 164 8.91 -5.19 8.33
N ASP A 165 9.62 -4.15 7.90
CA ASP A 165 10.42 -3.33 8.83
C ASP A 165 9.51 -2.46 9.70
N ASP A 166 8.39 -2.00 9.15
CA ASP A 166 7.49 -1.04 9.80
C ASP A 166 6.66 -1.64 10.93
N LEU A 167 6.68 -2.97 11.07
CA LEU A 167 6.22 -3.66 12.29
C LEU A 167 6.96 -3.14 13.54
N TYR A 168 8.18 -2.60 13.38
CA TYR A 168 9.02 -2.05 14.44
C TYR A 168 8.88 -0.52 14.64
N LYS A 169 7.86 0.13 14.04
CA LYS A 169 7.54 1.57 14.18
C LYS A 169 8.57 2.54 13.57
N ASP A 170 9.37 2.09 12.61
CA ASP A 170 10.31 2.94 11.89
C ASP A 170 9.60 3.80 10.83
N GLN A 171 9.17 5.01 11.20
CA GLN A 171 8.49 5.95 10.29
C GLN A 171 9.47 6.69 9.37
N TYR A 172 10.07 5.98 8.42
CA TYR A 172 11.02 6.56 7.47
C TYR A 172 10.68 6.19 6.03
N LEU A 173 10.87 7.14 5.12
CA LEU A 173 10.95 6.85 3.69
C LEU A 173 12.41 6.54 3.36
N ARG A 174 12.68 5.32 2.89
CA ARG A 174 14.03 4.89 2.49
C ARG A 174 14.33 5.47 1.11
N LEU A 175 15.16 6.49 1.06
CA LEU A 175 15.50 7.19 -0.18
C LEU A 175 16.36 6.31 -1.09
N ASN A 176 16.02 6.28 -2.37
CA ASN A 176 16.80 5.66 -3.42
C ASN A 176 16.40 6.22 -4.80
N GLN A 177 17.29 7.01 -5.42
CA GLN A 177 17.01 7.66 -6.71
C GLN A 177 17.08 6.71 -7.91
N GLU A 178 17.68 5.54 -7.74
CA GLU A 178 17.77 4.49 -8.77
C GLU A 178 16.45 3.72 -8.91
N LEU A 179 15.50 3.92 -7.99
CA LEU A 179 14.16 3.33 -8.10
C LEU A 179 13.47 3.76 -9.40
N VAL A 180 12.84 2.79 -10.05
CA VAL A 180 11.94 3.03 -11.18
C VAL A 180 10.55 3.22 -10.58
N VAL A 181 10.06 4.47 -10.64
CA VAL A 181 8.74 4.85 -10.11
C VAL A 181 7.79 5.19 -11.27
N ASN A 182 6.54 4.80 -11.12
CA ASN A 182 5.47 5.17 -12.04
C ASN A 182 5.19 6.67 -11.91
N THR A 183 4.87 7.31 -13.03
CA THR A 183 4.45 8.70 -13.05
C THR A 183 3.05 8.81 -12.46
N PHE A 184 2.92 9.54 -11.36
CA PHE A 184 1.63 9.87 -10.79
C PHE A 184 1.02 11.08 -11.51
N ASP A 185 -0.22 10.95 -11.98
CA ASP A 185 -0.95 12.06 -12.56
C ASP A 185 -1.61 12.90 -11.46
N TRP A 186 -0.99 14.03 -11.14
CA TRP A 186 -1.48 14.98 -10.13
C TRP A 186 -2.87 15.54 -10.44
N LYS A 187 -3.35 15.46 -11.69
CA LYS A 187 -4.72 15.85 -12.04
C LYS A 187 -5.77 14.90 -11.44
N LEU A 188 -5.38 13.67 -11.08
CA LEU A 188 -6.26 12.69 -10.42
C LEU A 188 -6.76 13.20 -9.05
N ILE A 189 -5.99 14.07 -8.37
CA ILE A 189 -6.37 14.67 -7.07
C ILE A 189 -7.24 15.91 -7.26
N ASN A 190 -6.93 16.75 -8.26
CA ASN A 190 -7.49 18.11 -8.37
C ASN A 190 -8.83 18.19 -9.11
N ASN A 191 -9.22 17.16 -9.87
CA ASN A 191 -10.43 17.19 -10.69
C ASN A 191 -11.75 16.91 -9.93
N GLY A 192 -11.71 16.81 -8.60
CA GLY A 192 -12.91 16.81 -7.73
C GLY A 192 -13.41 18.21 -7.35
N VAL A 193 -12.71 19.27 -7.75
CA VAL A 193 -13.07 20.68 -7.48
C VAL A 193 -13.38 21.40 -8.79
N GLN A 194 -14.26 20.84 -9.63
CA GLN A 194 -15.03 21.71 -10.51
C GLN A 194 -16.14 22.32 -9.67
N GLN A 195 -15.88 23.54 -9.23
CA GLN A 195 -16.86 24.43 -8.64
C GLN A 195 -18.13 24.39 -9.48
N SER A 196 -19.23 23.97 -8.86
CA SER A 196 -20.57 24.37 -9.26
C SER A 196 -20.67 25.88 -9.00
N GLY A 197 -20.06 26.67 -9.88
CA GLY A 197 -20.18 28.12 -9.89
C GLY A 197 -21.43 28.49 -10.67
N VAL A 198 -22.43 28.96 -9.93
CA VAL A 198 -23.62 29.69 -10.39
C VAL A 198 -23.21 30.93 -11.18
#